data_AF-A0A0S8FH18-F1
#
_entry.id   AF-A0A0S8FH18-F1
#
_cell.length_a   1.000
_cell.length_b   1.000
_cell.length_c   1.000
_cell.angle_alpha   90.00
_cell.angle_beta   90.00
_cell.angle_gamma   90.00
#
_symmetry.space_group_name_H-M   'P 1'
#
loop_
_entity.id
_entity.type
_entity.pdbx_description
1 polymer ?
#
loop_
_entity_poly.entity_id
_entity_poly.type
_entity_poly.pdbx_seq_one_letter_code
_entity_poly.pdbx_strand_id
1 'polypeptide(L)'
;MTPREVIPAEISEEVEAEVSTALNKMVADERRYAGSPWQPIETAPKDGTAILGWWDGECMIVDWCVVVERWGSTHDGEDMFEPEPTHWMPLPDGPEKV
;
A
#
# COMPACT_ATOMS: atom_id res chain seq x y z
N MET A 1 -9.18 -51.31 8.84
CA MET A 1 -7.77 -50.91 8.64
C MET A 1 -7.79 -49.82 7.59
N THR A 2 -7.83 -48.55 7.99
CA THR A 2 -7.86 -47.42 7.06
C THR A 2 -6.43 -47.11 6.60
N PRO A 3 -6.18 -46.90 5.30
CA PRO A 3 -4.89 -46.40 4.84
C PRO A 3 -4.64 -45.02 5.45
N ARG A 4 -3.45 -44.84 6.01
CA ARG A 4 -2.96 -43.56 6.49
C ARG A 4 -2.71 -42.70 5.24
N GLU A 5 -3.52 -41.67 5.04
CA GLU A 5 -3.34 -40.71 3.96
C GLU A 5 -1.99 -40.00 4.18
N VAL A 6 -1.03 -40.30 3.32
CA VAL A 6 0.30 -39.68 3.32
C VAL A 6 0.13 -38.35 2.59
N ILE A 7 0.19 -37.24 3.32
CA ILE A 7 0.29 -35.91 2.74
C ILE A 7 1.64 -35.84 2.00
N PRO A 8 1.69 -35.54 0.69
CA PRO A 8 2.97 -35.44 -0.03
C PRO A 8 3.76 -34.24 0.51
N ALA A 9 4.99 -34.51 0.97
CA ALA A 9 5.93 -33.52 1.48
C ALA A 9 6.80 -32.94 0.35
N GLU A 10 6.17 -32.49 -0.73
CA GLU A 10 6.85 -31.81 -1.84
C GLU A 10 6.14 -30.47 -2.06
N ILE A 11 6.65 -29.43 -1.40
CA ILE A 11 6.43 -28.08 -1.87
C ILE A 11 7.18 -28.00 -3.21
N SER A 12 6.45 -27.78 -4.31
CA SER A 12 7.01 -27.68 -5.66
C SER A 12 8.09 -26.60 -5.71
N GLU A 13 9.17 -26.82 -6.46
CA GLU A 13 10.24 -25.83 -6.72
C GLU A 13 9.67 -24.48 -7.22
N GLU A 14 8.51 -24.53 -7.89
CA GLU A 14 7.76 -23.37 -8.35
C GLU A 14 7.25 -22.50 -7.19
N VAL A 15 6.69 -23.13 -6.14
CA VAL A 15 6.20 -22.42 -4.95
C VAL A 15 7.38 -21.81 -4.18
N GLU A 16 8.51 -22.49 -4.13
CA GLU A 16 9.72 -21.95 -3.49
C GLU A 16 10.28 -20.74 -4.25
N ALA A 17 10.29 -20.79 -5.58
CA ALA A 17 10.72 -19.68 -6.43
C ALA A 17 9.82 -18.44 -6.28
N GLU A 18 8.50 -18.63 -6.21
CA GLU A 18 7.54 -17.55 -5.98
C GLU A 18 7.74 -16.91 -4.60
N VAL A 19 7.86 -17.71 -3.55
CA VAL A 19 8.09 -17.22 -2.18
C VAL A 19 9.42 -16.48 -2.08
N SER A 20 10.49 -17.03 -2.68
CA SER A 20 11.81 -16.37 -2.72
C SER A 20 11.76 -15.04 -3.46
N THR A 21 11.04 -14.97 -4.58
CA THR A 21 10.86 -13.74 -5.35
C THR A 21 10.09 -12.70 -4.53
N ALA A 22 9.00 -13.09 -3.88
CA ALA A 22 8.21 -12.20 -3.03
C ALA A 22 9.02 -11.66 -1.85
N LEU A 23 9.82 -12.51 -1.18
CA LEU A 23 10.70 -12.11 -0.08
C LEU A 23 11.77 -11.13 -0.53
N ASN A 24 12.44 -11.40 -1.66
CA ASN A 24 13.47 -10.50 -2.19
C ASN A 24 12.89 -9.13 -2.59
N LYS A 25 11.68 -9.11 -3.17
CA LYS A 25 10.96 -7.86 -3.46
C LYS A 25 10.65 -7.09 -2.17
N MET A 26 10.12 -7.77 -1.15
CA MET A 26 9.80 -7.14 0.14
C MET A 26 11.05 -6.53 0.81
N VAL A 27 12.17 -7.26 0.83
CA VAL A 27 13.45 -6.76 1.36
C VAL A 27 14.00 -5.59 0.54
N ALA A 28 13.83 -5.61 -0.79
CA ALA A 28 14.25 -4.51 -1.65
C ALA A 28 13.39 -3.25 -1.42
N ASP A 29 12.08 -3.41 -1.27
CA ASP A 29 11.15 -2.31 -0.98
C ASP A 29 11.46 -1.73 0.42
N GLU A 30 11.64 -2.56 1.44
CA GLU A 30 12.10 -2.12 2.77
C GLU A 30 13.41 -1.33 2.71
N ARG A 31 14.40 -1.80 1.94
CA ARG A 31 15.68 -1.08 1.78
C ARG A 31 15.53 0.23 1.03
N ARG A 32 14.63 0.28 0.03
CA ARG A 32 14.38 1.47 -0.79
C ARG A 32 13.71 2.59 0.03
N TYR A 33 12.91 2.22 1.03
CA TYR A 33 12.26 3.15 1.93
C TYR A 33 12.89 3.24 3.32
N ALA A 34 14.02 2.56 3.57
CA ALA A 34 14.71 2.63 4.84
C ALA A 34 15.15 4.07 5.15
N GLY A 35 14.45 4.71 6.08
CA GLY A 35 14.65 6.12 6.46
C GLY A 35 13.72 7.12 5.74
N SER A 36 12.85 6.66 4.85
CA SER A 36 11.78 7.44 4.23
C SER A 36 10.48 7.31 5.05
N PRO A 37 9.71 8.40 5.28
CA PRO A 37 8.38 8.31 5.88
C PRO A 37 7.33 7.72 4.94
N TRP A 38 7.65 7.52 3.66
CA TRP A 38 6.76 6.97 2.65
C TRP A 38 6.53 5.47 2.85
N GLN A 39 5.28 5.05 2.74
CA GLN A 39 4.82 3.67 2.86
C GLN A 39 4.04 3.24 1.61
N PRO A 40 3.97 1.94 1.27
CA PRO A 40 3.11 1.45 0.20
C PRO A 40 1.65 1.83 0.42
N ILE A 41 0.94 2.24 -0.64
CA ILE A 41 -0.45 2.71 -0.51
C ILE A 41 -1.41 1.67 0.11
N GLU A 42 -1.12 0.37 -0.04
CA GLU A 42 -1.93 -0.70 0.51
C GLU A 42 -1.97 -0.71 2.04
N THR A 43 -1.02 -0.05 2.70
CA THR A 43 -0.95 0.09 4.16
C THR A 43 -1.63 1.37 4.68
N ALA A 44 -2.13 2.23 3.79
CA ALA A 44 -2.76 3.49 4.14
C ALA A 44 -4.11 3.29 4.86
N PRO A 45 -4.51 4.23 5.73
CA PRO A 45 -5.82 4.21 6.38
C PRO A 45 -6.93 4.37 5.33
N LYS A 46 -7.90 3.45 5.34
CA LYS A 46 -9.08 3.45 4.47
C LYS A 46 -10.35 3.89 5.20
N ASP A 47 -10.19 4.75 6.19
CA ASP A 47 -11.26 5.27 7.05
C ASP A 47 -11.71 6.69 6.67
N GLY A 48 -11.21 7.21 5.53
CA GLY A 48 -11.45 8.58 5.07
C GLY A 48 -10.46 9.61 5.63
N THR A 49 -9.45 9.19 6.40
CA THR A 49 -8.36 10.08 6.82
C THR A 49 -7.59 10.59 5.59
N ALA A 50 -7.42 11.91 5.50
CA ALA A 50 -6.61 12.53 4.46
C ALA A 50 -5.12 12.25 4.67
N ILE A 51 -4.44 11.90 3.59
CA ILE A 51 -3.02 11.53 3.54
C ILE A 51 -2.32 12.31 2.42
N LEU A 52 -1.00 12.37 2.48
CA LEU A 52 -0.20 12.77 1.33
C LEU A 52 0.05 11.53 0.46
N GLY A 53 -0.48 11.52 -0.76
CA GLY A 53 -0.28 10.47 -1.77
C GLY A 53 0.79 10.86 -2.78
N TRP A 54 1.53 9.85 -3.28
CA TRP A 54 2.48 9.98 -4.38
C TRP A 54 1.95 9.30 -5.63
N TRP A 55 1.72 10.07 -6.70
CA TRP A 55 1.27 9.56 -7.99
C TRP A 55 1.88 10.37 -9.13
N ASP A 56 2.29 9.67 -10.20
CA ASP A 56 2.82 10.26 -11.43
C ASP A 56 3.94 11.32 -11.25
N GLY A 57 4.79 11.14 -10.24
CA GLY A 57 5.90 12.06 -9.96
C GLY A 57 5.54 13.28 -9.12
N GLU A 58 4.30 13.36 -8.64
CA GLU A 58 3.78 14.49 -7.85
C GLU A 58 3.19 14.04 -6.50
N CYS A 59 3.14 14.97 -5.55
CA CYS A 59 2.48 14.80 -4.25
C CYS A 59 1.11 15.47 -4.27
N MET A 60 0.10 14.80 -3.70
CA MET A 60 -1.26 15.30 -3.61
C MET A 60 -1.94 14.89 -2.31
N ILE A 61 -2.90 15.68 -1.83
CA ILE A 61 -3.73 15.30 -0.70
C ILE A 61 -4.87 14.43 -1.22
N VAL A 62 -4.99 13.23 -0.68
CA VAL A 62 -6.04 12.26 -1.05
C VAL A 62 -6.66 11.64 0.18
N ASP A 63 -7.88 11.13 0.02
CA ASP A 63 -8.60 10.38 1.05
C ASP A 63 -9.33 9.18 0.43
N TRP A 64 -9.60 8.17 1.27
CA TRP A 64 -10.31 6.97 0.83
C TRP A 64 -11.81 7.20 0.84
N CYS A 65 -12.44 7.21 -0.33
CA CYS A 65 -13.88 7.27 -0.45
C CYS A 65 -14.49 5.88 -0.22
N VAL A 66 -15.07 5.70 0.97
CA VAL A 66 -15.71 4.42 1.38
C VAL A 66 -16.88 4.03 0.48
N VAL A 67 -17.57 5.01 -0.14
CA VAL A 67 -18.76 4.75 -0.97
C VAL A 67 -18.40 4.08 -2.29
N VAL A 68 -17.29 4.48 -2.92
CA VAL A 68 -16.85 3.96 -4.22
C VAL A 68 -15.60 3.08 -4.13
N GLU A 69 -15.07 2.88 -2.91
CA GLU A 69 -13.86 2.11 -2.61
C GLU A 69 -12.65 2.53 -3.44
N ARG A 70 -12.40 3.84 -3.51
CA ARG A 70 -11.27 4.42 -4.26
C ARG A 70 -10.63 5.60 -3.53
N TRP A 71 -9.39 5.88 -3.90
CA TRP A 71 -8.73 7.13 -3.55
C TRP A 71 -9.32 8.28 -4.37
N GLY A 72 -9.58 9.41 -3.72
CA GLY A 72 -10.01 10.65 -4.35
C GLY A 72 -9.23 11.83 -3.81
N SER A 73 -9.13 12.90 -4.60
CA SER A 73 -8.62 14.18 -4.11
C SER A 73 -9.79 15.13 -3.79
N THR A 74 -9.93 15.53 -2.54
CA THR A 74 -11.00 16.43 -2.07
C THR A 74 -10.83 17.90 -2.47
N HIS A 75 -9.77 18.25 -3.21
CA HIS A 75 -9.34 19.65 -3.30
C HIS A 75 -10.19 20.55 -4.19
N ASP A 76 -10.89 20.03 -5.21
CA ASP A 76 -11.34 20.92 -6.29
C ASP A 76 -12.85 20.98 -6.52
N GLY A 77 -13.68 20.23 -5.79
CA GLY A 77 -15.16 20.30 -5.92
C GLY A 77 -15.72 19.96 -7.32
N GLU A 78 -14.84 19.72 -8.28
CA GLU A 78 -15.11 19.21 -9.61
C GLU A 78 -14.68 17.74 -9.59
N ASP A 79 -15.67 16.86 -9.53
CA ASP A 79 -15.51 15.43 -9.78
C ASP A 79 -14.63 15.22 -11.01
N MET A 80 -13.56 14.40 -10.90
CA MET A 80 -13.01 13.49 -11.95
C MET A 80 -11.49 13.21 -11.89
N PHE A 81 -10.76 13.60 -10.85
CA PHE A 81 -9.41 13.03 -10.66
C PHE A 81 -9.50 11.82 -9.73
N GLU A 82 -9.35 10.62 -10.31
CA GLU A 82 -9.22 9.34 -9.59
C GLU A 82 -7.71 9.01 -9.51
N PRO A 83 -6.97 9.60 -8.54
CA PRO A 83 -5.56 9.29 -8.42
C PRO A 83 -5.36 7.83 -8.04
N GLU A 84 -4.31 7.22 -8.60
CA GLU A 84 -3.82 5.89 -8.21
C GLU A 84 -2.50 6.04 -7.45
N PRO A 85 -2.51 6.62 -6.23
CA PRO A 85 -1.30 6.81 -5.45
C PRO A 85 -0.63 5.47 -5.19
N THR A 86 0.69 5.44 -5.36
CA THR A 86 1.50 4.24 -5.14
C THR A 86 2.08 4.20 -3.73
N HIS A 87 2.28 5.36 -3.12
CA HIS A 87 2.86 5.52 -1.79
C HIS A 87 2.13 6.62 -1.03
N TRP A 88 2.22 6.57 0.30
CA TRP A 88 1.62 7.56 1.19
C TRP A 88 2.51 7.93 2.38
N MET A 89 2.20 9.06 2.99
CA MET A 89 2.63 9.42 4.34
C MET A 89 1.51 10.21 5.05
N PRO A 90 1.48 10.25 6.40
CA PRO A 90 0.56 11.13 7.11
C PRO A 90 0.80 12.59 6.74
N LEU A 91 -0.26 13.40 6.76
CA LEU A 91 -0.10 14.86 6.68
C LEU A 91 0.70 15.35 7.89
N PRO A 92 1.61 16.32 7.72
CA PRO A 92 2.33 16.91 8.84
C PRO A 92 1.36 17.62 9.79
N ASP A 93 1.68 17.63 11.08
CA ASP A 93 0.94 18.42 12.05
C ASP A 93 0.98 19.90 11.66
N GLY A 94 -0.16 20.58 11.84
CA GLY A 94 -0.21 22.03 11.72
C GLY A 94 0.66 22.71 12.79
N PRO A 95 1.08 23.97 12.58
CA PRO A 95 1.82 24.70 13.58
C PRO A 95 1.00 24.88 14.86
N GLU A 96 1.69 24.99 16.01
CA GLU A 96 1.06 25.40 17.26
C GLU A 96 0.45 26.81 17.12
N LYS A 97 -0.71 27.04 17.74
CA LYS A 97 -1.33 28.37 17.77
C LYS A 97 -0.43 29.32 18.56
N VAL A 98 -0.04 30.43 17.94
CA VAL A 98 0.69 31.54 18.58
C VAL A 98 -0.22 32.38 19.47
#